data_AF-A0A522WB35-F1
#
_entry.id   AF-A0A522WB35-F1
#
_cell.length_a   1.000
_cell.length_b   1.000
_cell.length_c   1.000
_cell.angle_alpha   90.00
_cell.angle_beta   90.00
_cell.angle_gamma   90.00
#
_symmetry.space_group_name_H-M   'P 1'
#
loop_
_entity.id
_entity.type
_entity.pdbx_description
1 polymer ?
#
loop_
_entity_poly.entity_id
_entity_poly.type
_entity_poly.pdbx_seq_one_letter_code
_entity_poly.pdbx_strand_id
1 'polypeptide(L)'
;MPSKISKGILVIKTADGNPMVGPTAEEVEDKEDLSTTEEGLKKVFGLAKKLLPAISENDVIAYFAGLRPSALAMAAAIGSRTIAPWLMGSQTAALWPAAGDDFIIRYEDKAPGFVNVAGIQSPGLTAAPAIALMVRDILKEKGLELRKKLIFRSRRKKTIHLFNIPLSETEKLIKRDSGYGDIVCRCELVSAKEIKQAISDGAKTLDGIKFRTRAQGGRCHGSFCTTRIMKILSQETKTTLTAITKRGAGSEIIKEDREYLP
;
A
#
# COMPACT_ATOMS: atom_id res chain seq x y z
N MET A 1 11.92 -0.84 21.79
CA MET A 1 13.03 -1.82 21.74
C MET A 1 12.45 -3.18 21.40
N PRO A 2 13.20 -4.04 20.69
CA PRO A 2 12.77 -5.41 20.41
C PRO A 2 12.45 -6.15 21.70
N SER A 3 11.43 -6.99 21.67
CA SER A 3 11.07 -7.91 22.74
C SER A 3 10.89 -9.31 22.15
N LYS A 4 10.62 -10.31 23.00
CA LYS A 4 10.21 -11.65 22.53
C LYS A 4 8.94 -11.61 21.65
N ILE A 5 8.19 -10.52 21.73
CA ILE A 5 6.83 -10.33 21.22
C ILE A 5 6.83 -9.31 20.07
N SER A 6 7.85 -8.47 19.90
CA SER A 6 7.85 -7.51 18.79
C SER A 6 9.25 -7.19 18.33
N LYS A 7 9.42 -7.02 17.01
CA LYS A 7 10.62 -6.39 16.45
C LYS A 7 10.76 -4.93 16.93
N GLY A 8 9.71 -4.37 17.53
CA GLY A 8 9.65 -3.00 18.03
C GLY A 8 9.61 -1.98 16.90
N ILE A 9 9.92 -0.74 17.26
CA ILE A 9 10.15 0.33 16.29
C ILE A 9 11.52 0.15 15.66
N LEU A 10 11.53 0.22 14.34
CA LEU A 10 12.68 0.16 13.48
C LEU A 10 12.99 1.56 12.97
N VAL A 11 14.28 1.84 12.79
CA VAL A 11 14.78 3.00 12.04
C VAL A 11 15.47 2.44 10.81
N ILE A 12 14.86 2.60 9.64
CA ILE A 12 15.38 2.05 8.38
C ILE A 12 15.56 3.15 7.34
N LYS A 13 16.49 2.97 6.41
CA LYS A 13 16.64 3.87 5.27
C LYS A 13 15.62 3.50 4.19
N THR A 14 14.93 4.48 3.64
CA THR A 14 14.09 4.31 2.45
C THR A 14 14.96 4.24 1.19
N ALA A 15 14.33 3.94 0.05
CA ALA A 15 14.99 3.99 -1.26
C ALA A 15 15.60 5.37 -1.58
N ASP A 16 15.02 6.45 -1.03
CA ASP A 16 15.42 7.83 -1.28
C ASP A 16 16.45 8.34 -0.25
N GLY A 17 16.90 7.43 0.63
CA GLY A 17 17.95 7.64 1.63
C GLY A 17 17.48 8.27 2.94
N ASN A 18 16.24 8.77 3.01
CA ASN A 18 15.69 9.32 4.26
C ASN A 18 15.38 8.21 5.28
N PRO A 19 15.47 8.49 6.58
CA PRO A 19 15.02 7.55 7.60
C PRO A 19 13.50 7.40 7.54
N MET A 20 13.03 6.18 7.79
CA MET A 20 11.65 5.84 8.09
C MET A 20 11.63 5.15 9.45
N VAL A 21 10.71 5.61 10.30
CA VAL A 21 10.66 5.23 11.71
C VAL A 21 9.27 4.70 12.03
N GLY A 22 9.22 3.54 12.67
CA GLY A 22 7.96 2.88 13.03
C GLY A 22 8.11 1.35 12.97
N PRO A 23 7.01 0.60 12.90
CA PRO A 23 5.62 1.05 13.00
C PRO A 23 5.13 1.08 14.47
N THR A 24 3.92 1.58 14.68
CA THR A 24 3.09 1.18 15.84
C THR A 24 2.41 -0.16 15.55
N ALA A 25 1.82 -0.79 16.56
CA ALA A 25 1.01 -2.00 16.43
C ALA A 25 -0.12 -1.92 17.45
N GLU A 26 -1.31 -1.59 16.96
CA GLU A 26 -2.52 -1.33 17.74
C GLU A 26 -3.69 -2.01 17.02
N GLU A 27 -4.62 -2.57 17.79
CA GLU A 27 -5.85 -3.16 17.25
C GLU A 27 -6.87 -2.06 16.99
N VAL A 28 -7.56 -2.15 15.85
CA VAL A 28 -8.55 -1.18 15.40
C VAL A 28 -9.77 -1.94 14.93
N GLU A 29 -10.95 -1.52 15.36
CA GLU A 29 -12.22 -2.15 14.98
C GLU A 29 -12.67 -1.76 13.57
N ASP A 30 -12.46 -0.49 13.22
CA ASP A 30 -12.78 0.04 11.90
C ASP A 30 -11.77 -0.45 10.85
N LYS A 31 -12.29 -1.14 9.83
CA LYS A 31 -11.51 -1.72 8.72
C LYS A 31 -11.14 -0.69 7.66
N GLU A 32 -11.65 0.53 7.77
CA GLU A 32 -11.38 1.65 6.87
C GLU A 32 -10.53 2.74 7.54
N ASP A 33 -10.26 2.62 8.85
CA ASP A 33 -9.45 3.59 9.58
C ASP A 33 -7.97 3.49 9.19
N LEU A 34 -7.53 4.48 8.42
CA LEU A 34 -6.15 4.70 8.01
C LEU A 34 -5.60 6.02 8.59
N SER A 35 -6.19 6.49 9.69
CA SER A 35 -5.75 7.69 10.39
C SER A 35 -4.41 7.46 11.09
N THR A 36 -3.75 8.57 11.40
CA THR A 36 -2.55 8.60 12.25
C THR A 36 -2.84 9.47 13.44
N THR A 37 -2.45 9.01 14.63
CA THR A 37 -2.74 9.69 15.89
C THR A 37 -1.51 10.38 16.48
N GLU A 38 -1.75 11.42 17.27
CA GLU A 38 -0.67 12.13 17.98
C GLU A 38 0.00 11.21 19.01
N GLU A 39 -0.78 10.36 19.68
CA GLU A 39 -0.31 9.34 20.61
C GLU A 39 0.61 8.34 19.91
N GLY A 40 0.22 7.87 18.72
CA GLY A 40 1.03 6.99 17.90
C GLY A 40 2.36 7.63 17.51
N LEU A 41 2.34 8.91 17.12
CA LEU A 41 3.55 9.68 16.80
C LEU A 41 4.48 9.80 18.02
N LYS A 42 3.95 10.20 19.19
CA LYS A 42 4.71 10.31 20.45
C LYS A 42 5.35 8.98 20.84
N LYS A 43 4.61 7.87 20.68
CA LYS A 43 5.12 6.51 20.93
C LYS A 43 6.26 6.14 19.99
N VAL A 44 6.14 6.47 18.70
CA VAL A 44 7.19 6.26 17.70
C VAL A 44 8.45 7.02 18.08
N PHE A 45 8.34 8.33 18.31
CA PHE A 45 9.49 9.18 18.63
C PHE A 45 10.11 8.88 19.99
N GLY A 46 9.30 8.60 21.02
CA GLY A 46 9.80 8.27 22.36
C GLY A 46 10.67 7.01 22.38
N LEU A 47 10.39 6.05 21.50
CA LEU A 47 11.21 4.84 21.35
C LEU A 47 12.35 5.03 20.33
N ALA A 48 12.13 5.79 19.25
CA ALA A 48 13.17 6.08 18.27
C ALA A 48 14.31 6.93 18.83
N LYS A 49 14.02 7.93 19.67
CA LYS A 49 15.02 8.78 20.35
C LYS A 49 15.97 7.99 21.25
N LYS A 50 15.58 6.79 21.70
CA LYS A 50 16.48 5.88 22.44
C LYS A 50 17.57 5.25 21.55
N LEU A 51 17.29 5.11 20.26
CA LEU A 51 18.23 4.57 19.26
C LEU A 51 18.99 5.69 18.54
N LEU A 52 18.31 6.79 18.23
CA LEU A 52 18.85 7.93 17.50
C LEU A 52 18.41 9.24 18.19
N PRO A 53 19.15 9.72 19.21
CA PRO A 53 18.77 10.90 19.99
C PRO A 53 18.67 12.20 19.17
N ALA A 54 19.36 12.26 18.02
CA ALA A 54 19.38 13.41 17.14
C ALA A 54 18.10 13.57 16.28
N ILE A 55 17.19 12.59 16.27
CA ILE A 55 15.98 12.68 15.45
C ILE A 55 14.99 13.71 16.01
N SER A 56 14.52 14.63 15.15
CA SER A 56 13.53 15.64 15.52
C SER A 56 12.16 15.34 14.90
N GLU A 57 11.11 15.69 15.63
CA GLU A 57 9.73 15.67 15.11
C GLU A 57 9.54 16.72 14.00
N ASN A 58 10.34 17.78 14.01
CA ASN A 58 10.33 18.80 12.96
C ASN A 58 10.90 18.28 11.62
N ASP A 59 11.58 17.13 11.61
CA ASP A 59 12.14 16.53 10.39
C ASP A 59 11.12 15.65 9.65
N VAL A 60 9.89 15.53 10.18
CA VAL A 60 8.84 14.68 9.60
C VAL A 60 8.30 15.32 8.32
N ILE A 61 8.51 14.64 7.19
CA ILE A 61 7.97 15.04 5.88
C ILE A 61 6.71 14.25 5.48
N ALA A 62 6.51 13.08 6.10
CA ALA A 62 5.35 12.22 5.88
C ALA A 62 5.15 11.23 7.02
N TYR A 63 3.88 10.89 7.24
CA TYR A 63 3.43 9.78 8.08
C TYR A 63 2.32 9.03 7.35
N PHE A 64 2.15 7.76 7.66
CA PHE A 64 1.11 6.92 7.09
C PHE A 64 0.77 5.78 8.05
N ALA A 65 -0.46 5.30 7.95
CA ALA A 65 -0.93 4.09 8.59
C ALA A 65 -1.29 3.03 7.54
N GLY A 66 -1.38 1.79 8.00
CA GLY A 66 -1.82 0.67 7.19
C GLY A 66 -2.40 -0.41 8.08
N LEU A 67 -3.54 -0.96 7.67
CA LEU A 67 -4.20 -2.04 8.37
C LEU A 67 -3.60 -3.38 7.96
N ARG A 68 -3.43 -4.27 8.94
CA ARG A 68 -3.04 -5.67 8.71
C ARG A 68 -4.26 -6.53 8.96
N PRO A 69 -4.62 -7.44 8.03
CA PRO A 69 -5.78 -8.31 8.24
C PRO A 69 -5.40 -9.40 9.25
N SER A 70 -5.66 -9.15 10.52
CA SER A 70 -5.57 -10.16 11.58
C SER A 70 -6.85 -11.01 11.60
N ALA A 71 -6.69 -12.31 11.83
CA ALA A 71 -7.80 -13.16 12.22
C ALA A 71 -7.82 -13.22 13.75
N LEU A 72 -8.81 -12.62 14.39
CA LEU A 72 -9.13 -12.99 15.77
C LEU A 72 -9.70 -14.41 15.70
N ALA A 73 -9.01 -15.38 16.32
CA ALA A 73 -9.70 -16.58 16.74
C ALA A 73 -10.69 -16.16 17.83
N MET A 74 -11.97 -15.97 17.48
CA MET A 74 -13.00 -16.08 18.49
C MET A 74 -12.96 -17.54 18.98
N ALA A 75 -12.29 -17.74 20.12
CA ALA A 75 -12.50 -18.92 20.94
C ALA A 75 -13.91 -18.87 21.55
N ALA A 76 -14.95 -18.97 20.71
CA ALA A 76 -16.32 -19.20 21.15
C ALA A 76 -17.18 -19.68 19.97
N ALA A 77 -17.94 -20.75 20.22
CA ALA A 77 -19.15 -21.17 19.52
C ALA A 77 -19.07 -22.12 18.31
N ILE A 78 -18.17 -23.12 18.33
CA ILE A 78 -18.45 -24.39 17.61
C ILE A 78 -18.08 -25.60 18.49
N GLY A 79 -18.97 -25.93 19.44
CA GLY A 79 -19.40 -27.31 19.67
C GLY A 79 -18.40 -28.44 19.99
N SER A 80 -17.20 -28.20 20.55
CA SER A 80 -16.41 -29.29 21.15
C SER A 80 -16.13 -29.04 22.63
N ARG A 81 -16.60 -30.00 23.43
CA ARG A 81 -16.51 -30.12 24.89
C ARG A 81 -15.16 -29.73 25.50
N THR A 82 -15.26 -28.97 26.60
CA THR A 82 -14.37 -28.92 27.77
C THR A 82 -13.06 -28.13 27.67
N ILE A 83 -13.11 -26.82 27.99
CA ILE A 83 -12.12 -26.21 28.88
C ILE A 83 -12.87 -25.29 29.85
N ALA A 84 -12.67 -25.51 31.15
CA ALA A 84 -13.46 -24.92 32.23
C ALA A 84 -13.19 -23.40 32.41
N PRO A 85 -14.21 -22.56 32.68
CA PRO A 85 -14.09 -21.09 32.82
C PRO A 85 -13.30 -20.57 34.04
N TRP A 86 -12.73 -21.45 34.88
CA TRP A 86 -12.12 -21.09 36.17
C TRP A 86 -10.60 -20.88 36.10
N LEU A 87 -9.99 -20.97 34.91
CA LEU A 87 -8.61 -20.55 34.64
C LEU A 87 -8.49 -19.04 34.35
N MET A 88 -9.52 -18.24 34.64
CA MET A 88 -9.43 -16.78 34.69
C MET A 88 -8.82 -16.34 36.03
N GLY A 89 -7.54 -16.67 36.21
CA GLY A 89 -6.68 -16.00 37.16
C GLY A 89 -6.36 -14.60 36.63
N SER A 90 -6.57 -13.60 37.47
CA SER A 90 -6.32 -12.18 37.25
C SER A 90 -4.90 -11.91 36.74
N GLN A 91 -4.75 -11.84 35.43
CA GLN A 91 -3.74 -11.06 34.74
C GLN A 91 -4.20 -10.96 33.30
N THR A 92 -4.54 -9.73 32.90
CA THR A 92 -4.74 -9.29 31.53
C THR A 92 -3.45 -9.51 30.74
N ALA A 93 -3.17 -10.78 30.43
CA ALA A 93 -2.12 -11.18 29.51
C ALA A 93 -2.53 -10.65 28.14
N ALA A 94 -1.96 -9.49 27.81
CA ALA A 94 -1.78 -8.92 26.49
C ALA A 94 -2.30 -9.85 25.38
N LEU A 95 -3.58 -9.64 25.04
CA LEU A 95 -4.18 -10.22 23.85
C LEU A 95 -3.30 -9.81 22.68
N TRP A 96 -2.69 -10.80 22.08
CA TRP A 96 -1.83 -10.64 20.93
C TRP A 96 -2.71 -10.64 19.67
N PRO A 97 -2.45 -9.78 18.67
CA PRO A 97 -3.23 -9.75 17.43
C PRO A 97 -2.96 -10.94 16.49
N ALA A 98 -2.14 -11.92 16.88
CA ALA A 98 -1.91 -13.17 16.12
C ALA A 98 -2.12 -14.42 17.01
N ALA A 99 -3.12 -14.37 17.89
CA ALA A 99 -3.52 -15.52 18.71
C ALA A 99 -4.51 -16.42 17.97
N GLY A 100 -4.85 -16.08 16.72
CA GLY A 100 -5.50 -16.98 15.77
C GLY A 100 -4.49 -17.60 14.81
N ASP A 101 -4.92 -18.65 14.12
CA ASP A 101 -4.17 -19.25 13.02
C ASP A 101 -3.80 -18.15 12.01
N ASP A 102 -2.52 -17.81 11.93
CA ASP A 102 -1.99 -17.06 10.80
C ASP A 102 -2.31 -17.89 9.52
N PHE A 103 -2.86 -17.24 8.49
CA PHE A 103 -3.26 -17.83 7.20
C PHE A 103 -4.54 -18.71 7.23
N ILE A 104 -5.70 -18.08 7.11
CA ILE A 104 -6.95 -18.76 6.73
C ILE A 104 -6.97 -18.92 5.20
N ILE A 105 -6.62 -20.10 4.70
CA ILE A 105 -6.68 -20.46 3.28
C ILE A 105 -7.56 -21.69 3.12
N ARG A 106 -8.84 -21.51 2.79
CA ARG A 106 -9.81 -22.62 2.74
C ARG A 106 -10.95 -22.38 1.76
N TYR A 107 -11.51 -23.47 1.25
CA TYR A 107 -12.77 -23.45 0.49
C TYR A 107 -13.96 -23.37 1.45
N GLU A 108 -15.00 -22.62 1.09
CA GLU A 108 -16.24 -22.55 1.87
C GLU A 108 -17.31 -23.46 1.26
N ASP A 109 -17.61 -24.58 1.93
CA ASP A 109 -18.60 -25.54 1.41
C ASP A 109 -20.02 -24.94 1.32
N LYS A 110 -20.32 -23.90 2.11
CA LYS A 110 -21.59 -23.16 2.06
C LYS A 110 -21.67 -22.16 0.91
N ALA A 111 -20.56 -21.85 0.24
CA ALA A 111 -20.49 -20.90 -0.87
C ALA A 111 -19.64 -21.50 -2.01
N PRO A 112 -20.25 -22.35 -2.87
CA PRO A 112 -19.50 -23.03 -3.91
C PRO A 112 -18.73 -22.08 -4.83
N GLY A 113 -17.45 -22.37 -5.04
CA GLY A 113 -16.54 -21.55 -5.84
C GLY A 113 -15.86 -20.42 -5.07
N PHE A 114 -16.13 -20.27 -3.78
CA PHE A 114 -15.52 -19.27 -2.92
C PHE A 114 -14.38 -19.87 -2.09
N VAL A 115 -13.21 -19.22 -2.13
CA VAL A 115 -12.02 -19.57 -1.33
C VAL A 115 -11.62 -18.37 -0.49
N ASN A 116 -11.61 -18.55 0.82
CA ASN A 116 -11.10 -17.56 1.76
C ASN A 116 -9.57 -17.57 1.78
N VAL A 117 -8.99 -16.38 1.72
CA VAL A 117 -7.54 -16.12 1.85
C VAL A 117 -7.38 -14.90 2.77
N ALA A 118 -7.41 -15.14 4.09
CA ALA A 118 -7.53 -14.11 5.12
C ALA A 118 -6.57 -14.35 6.30
N GLY A 119 -6.48 -13.39 7.22
CA GLY A 119 -5.62 -13.52 8.41
C GLY A 119 -4.11 -13.48 8.09
N ILE A 120 -3.72 -12.89 6.96
CA ILE A 120 -2.34 -12.89 6.48
C ILE A 120 -1.69 -11.55 6.82
N GLN A 121 -0.84 -11.56 7.85
CA GLN A 121 -0.16 -10.35 8.32
C GLN A 121 1.15 -10.08 7.53
N SER A 122 2.28 -10.01 8.24
CA SER A 122 3.58 -9.61 7.72
C SER A 122 4.14 -10.42 6.54
N PRO A 123 3.88 -11.73 6.38
CA PRO A 123 4.45 -12.50 5.28
C PRO A 123 3.64 -12.45 3.99
N GLY A 124 2.48 -11.76 3.95
CA GLY A 124 1.52 -11.91 2.85
C GLY A 124 2.08 -11.60 1.47
N LEU A 125 2.88 -10.54 1.33
CA LEU A 125 3.50 -10.20 0.05
C LEU A 125 4.51 -11.27 -0.41
N THR A 126 5.35 -11.74 0.51
CA THR A 126 6.38 -12.74 0.21
C THR A 126 5.79 -14.12 -0.08
N ALA A 127 4.72 -14.49 0.65
CA ALA A 127 4.03 -15.77 0.50
C ALA A 127 3.01 -15.81 -0.65
N ALA A 128 2.66 -14.66 -1.24
CA ALA A 128 1.60 -14.57 -2.25
C ALA A 128 1.73 -15.57 -3.41
N PRO A 129 2.91 -15.84 -4.00
CA PRO A 129 3.05 -16.86 -5.04
C PRO A 129 2.72 -18.28 -4.56
N ALA A 130 3.14 -18.64 -3.36
CA ALA A 130 2.86 -19.95 -2.77
C ALA A 130 1.37 -20.11 -2.45
N ILE A 131 0.76 -19.06 -1.86
CA ILE A 131 -0.68 -19.01 -1.60
C ILE A 131 -1.47 -19.18 -2.90
N ALA A 132 -1.05 -18.53 -3.99
CA ALA A 132 -1.73 -18.67 -5.28
C ALA A 132 -1.70 -20.11 -5.82
N LEU A 133 -0.60 -20.86 -5.59
CA LEU A 133 -0.54 -22.28 -5.93
C LEU A 133 -1.47 -23.12 -5.06
N MET A 134 -1.54 -22.85 -3.75
CA MET A 134 -2.46 -23.52 -2.84
C MET A 134 -3.92 -23.30 -3.25
N VAL A 135 -4.31 -22.05 -3.53
CA VAL A 135 -5.67 -21.70 -3.98
C VAL A 135 -6.02 -22.39 -5.29
N ARG A 136 -5.06 -22.44 -6.24
CA ARG A 136 -5.23 -23.19 -7.50
C ARG A 136 -5.53 -24.67 -7.23
N ASP A 137 -4.79 -25.29 -6.33
CA ASP A 137 -4.94 -26.72 -6.04
C ASP A 137 -6.26 -27.02 -5.33
N ILE A 138 -6.67 -26.19 -4.37
CA ILE A 138 -7.99 -26.25 -3.73
C ILE A 138 -9.12 -26.17 -4.77
N LEU A 139 -9.03 -25.21 -5.71
CA LEU A 139 -10.04 -25.06 -6.75
C LEU A 139 -10.09 -26.28 -7.68
N LYS A 140 -8.94 -26.86 -8.03
CA LYS A 140 -8.84 -28.07 -8.84
C LYS A 140 -9.50 -29.27 -8.16
N GLU A 141 -9.22 -29.47 -6.86
CA GLU A 141 -9.82 -30.54 -6.06
C GLU A 141 -11.34 -30.41 -5.96
N LYS A 142 -11.85 -29.18 -5.94
CA LYS A 142 -13.28 -28.87 -5.94
C LYS A 142 -13.91 -28.88 -7.34
N GLY A 143 -13.20 -29.40 -8.34
CA GLY A 143 -13.73 -29.68 -9.68
C GLY A 143 -13.55 -28.57 -10.71
N LEU A 144 -12.79 -27.50 -10.41
CA LEU A 144 -12.49 -26.49 -11.42
C LEU A 144 -11.54 -27.06 -12.49
N GLU A 145 -11.99 -27.08 -13.74
CA GLU A 145 -11.16 -27.49 -14.87
C GLU A 145 -10.07 -26.43 -15.13
N LEU A 146 -8.81 -26.77 -14.83
CA LEU A 146 -7.69 -25.88 -15.04
C LEU A 146 -7.04 -26.11 -16.41
N ARG A 147 -7.26 -25.19 -17.34
CA ARG A 147 -6.59 -25.18 -18.64
C ARG A 147 -5.33 -24.33 -18.59
N LYS A 148 -4.18 -24.93 -18.90
CA LYS A 148 -2.93 -24.19 -19.05
C LYS A 148 -3.07 -23.21 -20.22
N LYS A 149 -2.73 -21.94 -19.98
CA LYS A 149 -2.66 -20.94 -21.06
C LYS A 149 -1.50 -21.31 -21.99
N LEU A 150 -1.79 -21.48 -23.29
CA LEU A 150 -0.77 -21.70 -24.31
C LEU A 150 0.21 -20.52 -24.40
N ILE A 151 -0.30 -19.30 -24.24
CA ILE A 151 0.48 -18.07 -24.20
C ILE A 151 0.36 -17.46 -22.80
N PHE A 152 1.35 -17.74 -21.95
CA PHE A 152 1.46 -17.13 -20.62
C PHE A 152 2.41 -15.93 -20.65
N ARG A 153 1.87 -14.73 -20.39
CA ARG A 153 2.67 -13.51 -20.24
C ARG A 153 3.29 -13.46 -18.84
N SER A 154 4.43 -14.13 -18.68
CA SER A 154 5.18 -14.22 -17.41
C SER A 154 5.87 -12.93 -16.99
N ARG A 155 6.01 -11.97 -17.92
CA ARG A 155 6.68 -10.69 -17.69
C ARG A 155 5.77 -9.54 -18.08
N ARG A 156 5.75 -8.52 -17.23
CA ARG A 156 5.19 -7.21 -17.58
C ARG A 156 6.20 -6.48 -18.46
N LYS A 157 5.72 -5.77 -19.49
CA LYS A 157 6.56 -4.85 -20.27
C LYS A 157 7.19 -3.83 -19.31
N LYS A 158 8.51 -3.70 -19.35
CA LYS A 158 9.22 -2.70 -18.54
C LYS A 158 8.77 -1.31 -18.98
N THR A 159 8.27 -0.51 -18.04
CA THR A 159 8.01 0.92 -18.26
C THR A 159 9.33 1.67 -18.24
N ILE A 160 9.43 2.71 -19.07
CA ILE A 160 10.57 3.62 -19.04
C ILE A 160 10.43 4.48 -17.79
N HIS A 161 11.53 4.68 -17.09
CA HIS A 161 11.62 5.64 -16.00
C HIS A 161 12.92 6.42 -16.15
N LEU A 162 12.84 7.73 -16.44
CA LEU A 162 14.02 8.50 -16.84
C LEU A 162 15.07 8.57 -15.74
N PHE A 163 14.66 8.53 -14.47
CA PHE A 163 15.56 8.48 -13.31
C PHE A 163 16.52 7.27 -13.34
N ASN A 164 16.11 6.17 -13.96
CA ASN A 164 16.85 4.90 -13.95
C ASN A 164 17.67 4.66 -15.24
N ILE A 165 17.79 5.65 -16.12
CA ILE A 165 18.53 5.49 -17.39
C ILE A 165 19.54 6.63 -17.61
N PRO A 166 20.61 6.40 -18.39
CA PRO A 166 21.60 7.44 -18.69
C PRO A 166 21.03 8.60 -19.51
N LEU A 167 21.64 9.78 -19.36
CA LEU A 167 21.27 10.99 -20.11
C LEU A 167 21.28 10.78 -21.63
N SER A 168 22.24 10.02 -22.16
CA SER A 168 22.34 9.74 -23.60
C SER A 168 21.14 8.94 -24.13
N GLU A 169 20.53 8.07 -23.32
CA GLU A 169 19.30 7.38 -23.68
C GLU A 169 18.08 8.29 -23.53
N THR A 170 18.05 9.12 -22.49
CA THR A 170 17.03 10.16 -22.32
C THR A 170 16.99 11.11 -23.52
N GLU A 171 18.13 11.57 -24.03
CA GLU A 171 18.21 12.41 -25.24
C GLU A 171 17.61 11.73 -26.48
N LYS A 172 17.86 10.43 -26.67
CA LYS A 172 17.27 9.66 -27.77
C LYS A 172 15.75 9.57 -27.63
N LEU A 173 15.25 9.38 -26.41
CA LEU A 173 13.81 9.35 -26.13
C LEU A 173 13.17 10.71 -26.40
N ILE A 174 13.79 11.81 -25.98
CA ILE A 174 13.31 13.18 -26.22
C ILE A 174 13.24 13.48 -27.72
N LYS A 175 14.23 13.06 -28.50
CA LYS A 175 14.22 13.22 -29.97
C LYS A 175 13.08 12.46 -30.65
N ARG A 176 12.65 11.32 -30.08
CA ARG A 176 11.53 10.52 -30.61
C ARG A 176 10.17 11.04 -30.16
N ASP A 177 10.08 11.51 -28.93
CA ASP A 177 8.87 12.06 -28.32
C ASP A 177 9.27 13.15 -27.33
N SER A 178 8.97 14.40 -27.68
CA SER A 178 9.31 15.57 -26.87
C SER A 178 8.65 15.55 -25.49
N GLY A 179 7.60 14.74 -25.29
CA GLY A 179 6.96 14.54 -24.00
C GLY A 179 7.86 13.89 -22.94
N TYR A 180 8.96 13.23 -23.34
CA TYR A 180 10.00 12.80 -22.39
C TYR A 180 10.82 13.97 -21.85
N GLY A 181 10.88 15.09 -22.56
CA GLY A 181 11.60 16.30 -22.14
C GLY A 181 10.81 17.18 -21.19
N ASP A 182 9.49 17.03 -21.15
CA ASP A 182 8.63 17.77 -20.22
C ASP A 182 8.61 17.08 -18.84
N ILE A 183 9.51 17.48 -17.95
CA ILE A 183 9.60 16.91 -16.59
C ILE A 183 8.46 17.47 -15.72
N VAL A 184 7.59 16.56 -15.25
CA VAL A 184 6.46 16.88 -14.37
C VAL A 184 6.80 16.70 -12.90
N CYS A 185 7.47 15.60 -12.54
CA CYS A 185 7.96 15.37 -11.17
C CYS A 185 9.48 15.51 -11.12
N ARG A 186 9.98 16.60 -10.54
CA ARG A 186 11.42 16.84 -10.43
C ARG A 186 12.13 15.87 -9.47
N CYS A 187 11.49 15.52 -8.35
CA CYS A 187 12.11 14.67 -7.33
C CYS A 187 12.43 13.27 -7.86
N GLU A 188 11.55 12.72 -8.69
CA GLU A 188 11.64 11.36 -9.22
C GLU A 188 11.98 11.35 -10.71
N LEU A 189 12.32 12.52 -11.28
CA LEU A 189 12.59 12.73 -12.71
C LEU A 189 11.53 12.07 -13.63
N VAL A 190 10.24 12.28 -13.33
CA VAL A 190 9.13 11.72 -14.12
C VAL A 190 8.65 12.74 -15.15
N SER A 191 8.66 12.33 -16.41
CA SER A 191 8.18 13.10 -17.56
C SER A 191 6.66 13.04 -17.76
N ALA A 192 6.12 13.99 -18.52
CA ALA A 192 4.72 13.98 -18.96
C ALA A 192 4.40 12.71 -19.75
N LYS A 193 5.35 12.21 -20.57
CA LYS A 193 5.17 10.96 -21.33
C LYS A 193 4.99 9.75 -20.43
N GLU A 194 5.75 9.65 -19.33
CA GLU A 194 5.58 8.56 -18.35
C GLU A 194 4.21 8.60 -17.67
N ILE A 195 3.72 9.80 -17.32
CA ILE A 195 2.39 9.98 -16.74
C ILE A 195 1.30 9.55 -17.73
N LYS A 196 1.38 10.02 -18.98
CA LYS A 196 0.45 9.62 -20.05
C LYS A 196 0.46 8.12 -20.30
N GLN A 197 1.65 7.49 -20.29
CA GLN A 197 1.75 6.04 -20.40
C GLN A 197 1.10 5.33 -19.21
N ALA A 198 1.27 5.83 -17.97
CA ALA A 198 0.63 5.25 -16.80
C ALA A 198 -0.91 5.33 -16.89
N ILE A 199 -1.45 6.42 -17.44
CA ILE A 199 -2.89 6.60 -17.69
C ILE A 199 -3.37 5.64 -18.77
N SER A 200 -2.64 5.53 -19.89
CA SER A 200 -2.92 4.54 -20.94
C SER A 200 -2.87 3.10 -20.41
N ASP A 201 -2.03 2.83 -19.41
CA ASP A 201 -1.93 1.54 -18.70
C ASP A 201 -3.02 1.39 -17.59
N GLY A 202 -4.04 2.24 -17.60
CA GLY A 202 -5.23 2.15 -16.75
C GLY A 202 -5.15 2.90 -15.42
N ALA A 203 -4.20 3.80 -15.20
CA ALA A 203 -4.25 4.68 -14.03
C ALA A 203 -5.39 5.70 -14.16
N LYS A 204 -6.26 5.77 -13.14
CA LYS A 204 -7.39 6.71 -13.09
C LYS A 204 -7.36 7.65 -11.87
N THR A 205 -6.36 7.52 -11.02
CA THR A 205 -6.21 8.26 -9.75
C THR A 205 -4.76 8.71 -9.59
N LEU A 206 -4.52 9.70 -8.72
CA LEU A 206 -3.16 10.15 -8.41
C LEU A 206 -2.30 9.02 -7.84
N ASP A 207 -2.82 8.22 -6.92
CA ASP A 207 -2.11 7.06 -6.38
C ASP A 207 -1.87 6.00 -7.46
N GLY A 208 -2.81 5.84 -8.40
CA GLY A 208 -2.64 4.97 -9.56
C GLY A 208 -1.47 5.37 -10.46
N ILE A 209 -1.23 6.67 -10.62
CA ILE A 209 -0.07 7.23 -11.33
C ILE A 209 1.19 7.04 -10.47
N LYS A 210 1.14 7.45 -9.19
CA LYS A 210 2.25 7.30 -8.23
C LYS A 210 2.79 5.89 -8.17
N PHE A 211 1.94 4.86 -8.05
CA PHE A 211 2.40 3.48 -7.95
C PHE A 211 2.98 2.93 -9.26
N ARG A 212 2.72 3.57 -10.41
CA ARG A 212 3.27 3.16 -11.71
C ARG A 212 4.53 3.93 -12.10
N THR A 213 4.66 5.19 -11.71
CA THR A 213 5.75 6.09 -12.16
C THR A 213 6.64 6.60 -11.04
N ARG A 214 6.25 6.36 -9.77
CA ARG A 214 6.78 7.00 -8.57
C ARG A 214 6.55 8.51 -8.45
N ALA A 215 5.89 9.18 -9.40
CA ALA A 215 5.53 10.59 -9.22
C ALA A 215 4.80 10.82 -7.89
N GLN A 216 5.10 11.91 -7.18
CA GLN A 216 4.62 12.18 -5.80
C GLN A 216 5.19 11.23 -4.72
N GLY A 217 6.10 10.31 -5.06
CA GLY A 217 6.78 9.39 -4.15
C GLY A 217 8.04 9.95 -3.49
N GLY A 218 8.66 10.98 -4.08
CA GLY A 218 9.86 11.60 -3.54
C GLY A 218 9.60 12.52 -2.35
N ARG A 219 10.67 13.15 -1.86
CA ARG A 219 10.67 13.97 -0.61
C ARG A 219 9.61 15.07 -0.53
N CYS A 220 9.14 15.57 -1.68
CA CYS A 220 8.10 16.61 -1.70
C CYS A 220 6.66 16.07 -1.57
N HIS A 221 6.46 14.75 -1.61
CA HIS A 221 5.15 14.09 -1.49
C HIS A 221 4.05 14.63 -2.42
N GLY A 222 4.42 15.24 -3.54
CA GLY A 222 3.50 15.78 -4.52
C GLY A 222 3.22 17.28 -4.43
N SER A 223 3.82 18.02 -3.49
CA SER A 223 3.55 19.46 -3.31
C SER A 223 3.71 20.29 -4.59
N PHE A 224 4.63 19.90 -5.49
CA PHE A 224 4.91 20.65 -6.72
C PHE A 224 4.27 20.05 -7.97
N CYS A 225 4.13 18.73 -8.05
CA CYS A 225 3.73 18.05 -9.29
C CYS A 225 2.24 17.70 -9.35
N THR A 226 1.52 17.71 -8.22
CA THR A 226 0.11 17.25 -8.15
C THR A 226 -0.78 17.99 -9.14
N THR A 227 -0.75 19.33 -9.16
CA THR A 227 -1.62 20.12 -10.06
C THR A 227 -1.34 19.86 -11.54
N ARG A 228 -0.08 19.64 -11.92
CA ARG A 228 0.30 19.27 -13.29
C ARG A 228 -0.17 17.87 -13.65
N ILE A 229 -0.01 16.91 -12.74
CA ILE A 229 -0.51 15.53 -12.93
C ILE A 229 -2.03 15.54 -13.09
N MET A 230 -2.76 16.29 -12.26
CA MET A 230 -4.21 16.42 -12.35
C MET A 230 -4.66 16.96 -13.70
N LYS A 231 -3.98 17.99 -14.24
CA LYS A 231 -4.27 18.52 -15.58
C LYS A 231 -4.07 17.49 -16.67
N ILE A 232 -2.95 16.75 -16.64
CA ILE A 232 -2.68 15.69 -17.61
C ILE A 232 -3.75 14.60 -17.48
N LEU A 233 -4.06 14.14 -16.26
CA LEU A 233 -5.06 13.11 -16.02
C LEU A 233 -6.43 13.54 -16.55
N SER A 234 -6.91 14.73 -16.18
CA SER A 234 -8.17 15.33 -16.65
C SER A 234 -8.26 15.37 -18.19
N GLN A 235 -7.19 15.79 -18.87
CA GLN A 235 -7.14 15.84 -20.33
C GLN A 235 -7.19 14.45 -20.97
N GLU A 236 -6.38 13.50 -20.47
CA GLU A 236 -6.29 12.16 -21.04
C GLU A 236 -7.55 11.31 -20.75
N THR A 237 -8.22 11.54 -19.62
CA THR A 237 -9.47 10.83 -19.26
C THR A 237 -10.75 11.58 -19.64
N LYS A 238 -10.64 12.81 -20.16
CA LYS A 238 -11.78 13.70 -20.47
C LYS A 238 -12.72 13.90 -19.28
N THR A 239 -12.16 14.08 -18.09
CA THR A 239 -12.90 14.35 -16.85
C THR A 239 -12.59 15.74 -16.33
N THR A 240 -13.47 16.34 -15.53
CA THR A 240 -13.19 17.63 -14.89
C THR A 240 -12.08 17.50 -13.83
N LEU A 241 -11.44 18.61 -13.48
CA LEU A 241 -10.44 18.64 -12.42
C LEU A 241 -11.04 18.30 -11.05
N THR A 242 -12.29 18.70 -10.80
CA THR A 242 -13.08 18.39 -9.60
C THR A 242 -13.37 16.89 -9.44
N ALA A 243 -13.45 16.14 -10.54
CA ALA A 243 -13.64 14.69 -10.52
C ALA A 243 -12.35 13.89 -10.27
N ILE A 244 -11.18 14.56 -10.20
CA ILE A 244 -9.90 13.88 -9.99
C ILE A 244 -9.72 13.50 -8.52
N THR A 245 -9.49 12.21 -8.29
CA THR A 245 -9.33 11.64 -6.95
C THR A 245 -7.91 11.17 -6.67
N LYS A 246 -7.53 11.19 -5.39
CA LYS A 246 -6.26 10.62 -4.94
C LYS A 246 -6.26 9.10 -5.06
N ARG A 247 -7.30 8.43 -4.54
CA ARG A 247 -7.35 6.98 -4.38
C ARG A 247 -8.74 6.35 -4.60
N GLY A 248 -9.66 7.07 -5.24
CA GLY A 248 -11.05 6.63 -5.44
C GLY A 248 -12.06 7.64 -4.91
N ALA A 249 -13.34 7.29 -4.95
CA ALA A 249 -14.41 8.17 -4.48
C ALA A 249 -14.19 8.65 -3.02
N GLY A 250 -14.52 9.92 -2.75
CA GLY A 250 -14.34 10.52 -1.41
C GLY A 250 -12.91 11.00 -1.15
N SER A 251 -12.04 10.98 -2.17
CA SER A 251 -10.67 11.50 -2.10
C SER A 251 -10.36 12.53 -3.18
N GLU A 252 -11.39 13.26 -3.60
CA GLU A 252 -11.31 14.39 -4.52
C GLU A 252 -10.36 15.44 -3.95
N ILE A 253 -9.44 15.94 -4.79
CA ILE A 253 -8.44 16.93 -4.35
C ILE A 253 -9.00 18.37 -4.40
N ILE A 254 -9.90 18.62 -5.36
CA ILE A 254 -10.54 19.92 -5.56
C ILE A 254 -12.03 19.71 -5.31
N LYS A 255 -12.62 20.48 -4.39
CA LYS A 255 -14.05 20.39 -4.07
C LYS A 255 -14.93 20.99 -5.16
N GLU A 256 -14.61 22.21 -5.54
CA GLU A 256 -15.40 23.00 -6.49
C GLU A 256 -14.50 23.94 -7.27
N ASP A 257 -15.01 24.42 -8.41
CA ASP A 257 -14.35 25.48 -9.14
C ASP A 257 -14.50 26.78 -8.36
N ARG A 258 -13.42 27.57 -8.33
CA ARG A 258 -13.47 28.87 -7.68
C ARG A 258 -14.35 29.79 -8.52
N GLU A 259 -15.52 30.11 -8.02
CA GLU A 259 -16.31 31.22 -8.55
C GLU A 259 -15.53 32.52 -8.28
N TYR A 260 -15.16 33.22 -9.34
CA TYR A 260 -14.66 34.58 -9.19
C TYR A 260 -15.85 35.44 -8.79
N LEU A 261 -15.83 35.98 -7.57
CA LEU A 261 -16.74 37.05 -7.20
C LEU A 261 -16.58 38.19 -8.23
N PRO A 262 -17.70 38.74 -8.73
CA PRO A 262 -17.70 39.76 -9.79
C PRO A 262 -16.92 41.02 -9.40
#